data_AF-A0A800F7D5-F1
#
_entry.id   AF-A0A800F7D5-F1
#
_cell.length_a   1.000
_cell.length_b   1.000
_cell.length_c   1.000
_cell.angle_alpha   90.00
_cell.angle_beta   90.00
_cell.angle_gamma   90.00
#
_symmetry.space_group_name_H-M   'P 1'
#
loop_
_entity.id
_entity.type
_entity.pdbx_description
1 polymer ?
#
loop_
_entity_poly.entity_id
_entity_poly.type
_entity_poly.pdbx_seq_one_letter_code
_entity_poly.pdbx_strand_id
1 'polypeptide(L)'
;MIRALRAKGEVREAGANAPVLLEEPDLVWAVLEGKVDVFAVPVHGGRAGGPRDYLFSAAAGDLLFGMEPEWADEVGLLAIGGVGASVLRATVADFRAAARADPSDACALIDRYVLNFAEAVSHRGTPRLDVLLEPGQSHALQKGADLASKRGVVWVGLEGGPLLFDAYRALAIHSGDGPFPLGAGAWAHAVEDVTVSVVDAAAVMENGSIWNGLQSFLRIGLEWAQVILERDRAASREQLRARLEADHLANSATLADLANIMADGGPPVEDSEGDDALAACRLVGRALNLELKPAGAWEAGGSPMNAVKAVLR
;
A
#
# COMPACT_ATOMS: atom_id res chain seq x y z
N MET A 1 28.12 -15.51 -5.60
CA MET A 1 27.11 -16.02 -6.56
C MET A 1 26.79 -15.13 -7.78
N ILE A 2 26.47 -13.84 -7.64
CA ILE A 2 26.02 -12.96 -8.77
C ILE A 2 26.99 -12.94 -9.96
N ARG A 3 28.30 -13.02 -9.71
CA ARG A 3 29.31 -13.12 -10.78
C ARG A 3 29.13 -14.36 -11.67
N ALA A 4 28.73 -15.49 -11.09
CA ALA A 4 28.48 -16.73 -11.84
C ALA A 4 27.23 -16.61 -12.72
N LEU A 5 26.16 -15.99 -12.19
CA LEU A 5 24.97 -15.65 -12.97
C LEU A 5 25.31 -14.71 -14.13
N ARG A 6 26.17 -13.71 -13.89
CA ARG A 6 26.55 -12.71 -14.90
C ARG A 6 27.24 -13.31 -16.12
N ALA A 7 27.91 -14.46 -15.95
CA ALA A 7 28.56 -15.16 -17.05
C ALA A 7 27.56 -15.78 -18.05
N LYS A 8 26.29 -15.94 -17.66
CA LYS A 8 25.25 -16.60 -18.46
C LYS A 8 24.00 -15.74 -18.68
N GLY A 9 23.78 -14.72 -17.87
CA GLY A 9 22.62 -13.83 -17.95
C GLY A 9 22.85 -12.61 -18.83
N GLU A 10 21.80 -11.80 -18.95
CA GLU A 10 21.76 -10.57 -19.75
C GLU A 10 21.60 -9.36 -18.82
N VAL A 11 22.46 -8.35 -18.98
CA VAL A 11 22.32 -7.09 -18.24
C VAL A 11 21.29 -6.20 -18.94
N ARG A 12 20.36 -5.65 -18.15
CA ARG A 12 19.32 -4.73 -18.62
C ARG A 12 19.30 -3.48 -17.75
N GLU A 13 19.01 -2.34 -18.37
CA GLU A 13 18.58 -1.17 -17.62
C GLU A 13 17.21 -1.45 -17.00
N ALA A 14 17.02 -0.98 -15.78
CA ALA A 14 15.75 -1.09 -15.05
C ALA A 14 15.22 0.30 -14.67
N GLY A 15 15.56 1.34 -15.42
CA GLY A 15 15.09 2.72 -15.12
C GLY A 15 13.57 2.87 -15.24
N ALA A 16 13.05 4.03 -14.80
CA ALA A 16 11.62 4.34 -14.83
C ALA A 16 10.94 4.22 -16.21
N ASN A 17 11.71 4.35 -17.30
CA ASN A 17 11.28 4.19 -18.69
C ASN A 17 11.33 2.74 -19.20
N ALA A 18 11.94 1.83 -18.45
CA ALA A 18 12.08 0.41 -18.78
C ALA A 18 11.75 -0.46 -17.54
N PRO A 19 10.52 -0.35 -17.00
CA PRO A 19 10.13 -1.14 -15.84
C PRO A 19 10.12 -2.63 -16.19
N VAL A 20 10.50 -3.47 -15.22
CA VAL A 20 10.55 -4.92 -15.40
C VAL A 20 9.36 -5.54 -14.68
N LEU A 21 8.44 -6.10 -15.46
CA LEU A 21 7.35 -6.89 -14.91
C LEU A 21 7.93 -8.28 -14.58
N LEU A 22 7.85 -8.68 -13.31
CA LEU A 22 8.43 -9.93 -12.79
C LEU A 22 7.51 -11.12 -13.09
N GLU A 23 7.08 -11.21 -14.35
CA GLU A 23 6.39 -12.37 -14.92
C GLU A 23 7.47 -13.33 -15.45
N GLU A 24 7.17 -14.63 -15.56
CA GLU A 24 8.08 -15.74 -15.88
C GLU A 24 8.74 -16.39 -14.63
N PRO A 25 8.14 -17.43 -14.03
CA PRO A 25 8.66 -18.07 -12.81
C PRO A 25 10.03 -18.77 -12.97
N ASP A 26 10.46 -18.99 -14.21
CA ASP A 26 11.78 -19.56 -14.53
C ASP A 26 12.92 -18.54 -14.51
N LEU A 27 12.62 -17.26 -14.23
CA LEU A 27 13.59 -16.18 -14.21
C LEU A 27 13.90 -15.68 -12.80
N VAL A 28 15.14 -15.22 -12.66
CA VAL A 28 15.65 -14.48 -11.51
C VAL A 28 16.38 -13.24 -12.01
N TRP A 29 16.23 -12.15 -11.29
CA TRP A 29 16.95 -10.90 -11.54
C TRP A 29 17.86 -10.60 -10.37
N ALA A 30 19.09 -10.17 -10.64
CA ALA A 30 19.97 -9.62 -9.61
C ALA A 30 20.15 -8.12 -9.83
N VAL A 31 19.94 -7.30 -8.81
CA VAL A 31 20.22 -5.86 -8.90
C VAL A 31 21.74 -5.68 -8.91
N LEU A 32 22.28 -5.11 -9.98
CA LEU A 32 23.72 -4.89 -10.13
C LEU A 32 24.13 -3.53 -9.60
N GLU A 33 23.39 -2.50 -9.96
CA GLU A 33 23.66 -1.11 -9.60
C GLU A 33 22.36 -0.39 -9.25
N GLY A 34 22.46 0.54 -8.30
CA GLY A 34 21.34 1.35 -7.84
C GLY A 34 20.36 0.61 -6.92
N LYS A 35 19.13 1.11 -6.94
CA LYS A 35 17.99 0.65 -6.12
C LYS A 35 16.80 0.44 -7.05
N VAL A 36 16.05 -0.64 -6.81
CA VAL A 36 14.85 -1.02 -7.55
C VAL A 36 13.69 -1.12 -6.58
N ASP A 37 12.67 -0.29 -6.77
CA ASP A 37 11.44 -0.34 -5.99
C ASP A 37 10.48 -1.35 -6.64
N VAL A 38 9.81 -2.16 -5.83
CA VAL A 38 8.87 -3.20 -6.27
C VAL A 38 7.45 -2.84 -5.86
N PHE A 39 6.54 -2.92 -6.82
CA PHE A 39 5.14 -2.55 -6.66
C PHE A 39 4.21 -3.70 -7.03
N ALA A 40 3.10 -3.84 -6.30
CA ALA A 40 1.94 -4.60 -6.74
C ALA A 40 1.13 -3.76 -7.74
N VAL A 41 0.75 -4.34 -8.89
CA VAL A 41 0.04 -3.63 -9.96
C VAL A 41 -1.05 -4.53 -10.58
N PRO A 42 -2.18 -3.97 -11.08
CA PRO A 42 -3.02 -4.72 -11.99
C PRO A 42 -2.27 -5.08 -13.27
N VAL A 43 -2.55 -6.25 -13.79
CA VAL A 43 -2.07 -6.75 -15.07
C VAL A 43 -3.27 -7.16 -15.90
N HIS A 44 -3.45 -6.55 -17.06
CA HIS A 44 -4.50 -6.94 -18.01
C HIS A 44 -3.86 -7.27 -19.35
N GLY A 45 -4.07 -8.49 -19.84
CA GLY A 45 -3.48 -8.95 -21.10
C GLY A 45 -1.94 -8.90 -21.11
N GLY A 46 -1.29 -9.27 -20.01
CA GLY A 46 0.18 -9.28 -19.86
C GLY A 46 0.80 -7.89 -19.81
N ARG A 47 0.03 -6.86 -19.46
CA ARG A 47 0.52 -5.49 -19.31
C ARG A 47 0.10 -4.90 -17.98
N ALA A 48 1.09 -4.45 -17.22
CA ALA A 48 0.88 -3.67 -16.02
C ALA A 48 0.19 -2.33 -16.35
N GLY A 49 -0.89 -2.01 -15.62
CA GLY A 49 -1.62 -0.75 -15.79
C GLY A 49 -2.45 -0.41 -14.57
N GLY A 50 -2.66 0.89 -14.30
CA GLY A 50 -3.43 1.35 -13.14
C GLY A 50 -2.58 1.73 -11.91
N PRO A 51 -3.23 1.94 -10.74
CA PRO A 51 -2.54 2.33 -9.51
C PRO A 51 -1.55 1.26 -9.05
N ARG A 52 -0.38 1.72 -8.62
CA ARG A 52 0.71 0.89 -8.09
C ARG A 52 0.71 1.00 -6.58
N ASP A 53 0.80 -0.13 -5.90
CA ASP A 53 0.99 -0.16 -4.46
C ASP A 53 2.43 -0.57 -4.15
N TYR A 54 3.14 0.25 -3.37
CA TYR A 54 4.55 0.00 -3.06
C TYR A 54 4.65 -1.15 -2.05
N LEU A 55 5.53 -2.10 -2.31
CA LEU A 55 5.80 -3.20 -1.39
C LEU A 55 7.13 -2.98 -0.67
N PHE A 56 8.24 -3.00 -1.42
CA PHE A 56 9.58 -2.95 -0.86
C PHE A 56 10.60 -2.44 -1.89
N SER A 57 11.85 -2.37 -1.46
CA SER A 57 12.98 -1.99 -2.29
C SER A 57 14.07 -3.05 -2.28
N ALA A 58 14.66 -3.33 -3.44
CA ALA A 58 15.84 -4.16 -3.59
C ALA A 58 17.06 -3.29 -3.94
N ALA A 59 18.17 -3.50 -3.24
CA ALA A 59 19.44 -2.80 -3.46
C ALA A 59 20.41 -3.65 -4.29
N ALA A 60 21.49 -3.04 -4.76
CA ALA A 60 22.58 -3.77 -5.41
C ALA A 60 23.06 -4.97 -4.57
N GLY A 61 23.07 -6.14 -5.20
CA GLY A 61 23.35 -7.42 -4.54
C GLY A 61 22.12 -8.24 -4.17
N ASP A 62 20.92 -7.68 -4.29
CA ASP A 62 19.67 -8.38 -3.99
C ASP A 62 19.12 -9.11 -5.21
N LEU A 63 18.25 -10.09 -4.95
CA LEU A 63 17.53 -10.81 -6.00
C LEU A 63 16.07 -10.39 -6.06
N LEU A 64 15.49 -10.57 -7.23
CA LEU A 64 14.06 -10.58 -7.49
C LEU A 64 13.74 -11.87 -8.24
N PHE A 65 12.57 -12.43 -7.99
CA PHE A 65 12.11 -13.66 -8.62
C PHE A 65 10.88 -13.40 -9.47
N GLY A 66 10.75 -14.20 -10.52
CA GLY A 66 9.59 -14.17 -11.39
C GLY A 66 8.46 -14.92 -10.72
N MET A 67 7.26 -14.44 -10.95
CA MET A 67 6.04 -14.99 -10.38
C MET A 67 5.22 -15.64 -11.49
N GLU A 68 4.53 -16.73 -11.15
CA GLU A 68 3.54 -17.35 -12.04
C GLU A 68 2.27 -16.47 -12.03
N PRO A 69 1.84 -15.92 -13.18
CA PRO A 69 0.66 -15.08 -13.24
C PRO A 69 -0.61 -15.78 -12.75
N GLU A 70 -0.71 -17.10 -12.95
CA GLU A 70 -1.88 -17.90 -12.55
C GLU A 70 -2.06 -18.01 -11.03
N TRP A 71 -1.08 -17.60 -10.21
CA TRP A 71 -1.24 -17.56 -8.75
C TRP A 71 -2.10 -16.37 -8.27
N ALA A 72 -2.31 -15.35 -9.10
CA ALA A 72 -3.12 -14.19 -8.73
C ALA A 72 -3.99 -13.69 -9.89
N ASP A 73 -5.19 -13.23 -9.57
CA ASP A 73 -6.13 -12.74 -10.58
C ASP A 73 -5.74 -11.33 -11.04
N GLU A 74 -5.14 -11.22 -12.23
CA GLU A 74 -4.81 -9.94 -12.87
C GLU A 74 -3.92 -9.04 -11.98
N VAL A 75 -3.02 -9.62 -11.19
CA VAL A 75 -2.04 -8.89 -10.36
C VAL A 75 -0.63 -9.41 -10.63
N GLY A 76 0.33 -8.48 -10.71
CA GLY A 76 1.74 -8.78 -10.90
C GLY A 76 2.64 -7.87 -10.06
N LEU A 77 3.93 -8.20 -10.06
CA LEU A 77 4.97 -7.39 -9.41
C LEU A 77 5.78 -6.63 -10.45
N LEU A 78 5.79 -5.30 -10.34
CA LEU A 78 6.50 -4.41 -11.23
C LEU A 78 7.73 -3.83 -10.51
N ALA A 79 8.91 -4.11 -11.04
CA ALA A 79 10.18 -3.60 -10.58
C ALA A 79 10.56 -2.33 -11.35
N ILE A 80 10.85 -1.24 -10.64
CA ILE A 80 11.19 0.06 -11.21
C ILE A 80 12.41 0.62 -10.49
N GLY A 81 13.50 0.79 -11.23
CA GLY A 81 14.74 1.37 -10.74
C GLY A 81 14.84 2.87 -10.98
N GLY A 82 15.70 3.49 -10.16
CA GLY A 82 16.13 4.88 -10.34
C GLY A 82 17.06 5.07 -11.55
N VAL A 83 17.51 6.31 -11.76
CA VAL A 83 18.47 6.64 -12.83
C VAL A 83 19.76 5.82 -12.63
N GLY A 84 20.20 5.12 -13.68
CA GLY A 84 21.39 4.27 -13.65
C GLY A 84 21.19 2.90 -12.98
N ALA A 85 19.96 2.55 -12.58
CA ALA A 85 19.68 1.22 -12.06
C ALA A 85 19.80 0.16 -13.16
N SER A 86 20.50 -0.92 -12.86
CA SER A 86 20.64 -2.06 -13.77
C SER A 86 20.42 -3.38 -13.06
N VAL A 87 19.84 -4.33 -13.79
CA VAL A 87 19.55 -5.68 -13.33
C VAL A 87 20.15 -6.70 -14.28
N LEU A 88 20.58 -7.83 -13.73
CA LEU A 88 20.97 -9.01 -14.49
C LEU A 88 19.78 -9.96 -14.56
N ARG A 89 19.26 -10.23 -15.75
CA ARG A 89 18.26 -11.28 -16.01
C ARG A 89 18.98 -12.62 -16.21
N ALA A 90 18.64 -13.63 -15.41
CA ALA A 90 19.17 -14.99 -15.51
C ALA A 90 18.05 -16.02 -15.27
N THR A 91 18.36 -17.31 -15.45
CA THR A 91 17.40 -18.39 -15.19
C THR A 91 17.49 -18.91 -13.76
N VAL A 92 16.37 -19.39 -13.20
CA VAL A 92 16.35 -20.11 -11.92
C VAL A 92 17.20 -21.38 -11.99
N ALA A 93 17.29 -22.03 -13.15
CA ALA A 93 18.18 -23.17 -13.35
C ALA A 93 19.67 -22.81 -13.15
N ASP A 94 20.12 -21.67 -13.68
CA ASP A 94 21.48 -21.18 -13.46
C ASP A 94 21.71 -20.74 -12.02
N PHE A 95 20.70 -20.16 -11.37
CA PHE A 95 20.73 -19.85 -9.94
C PHE A 95 20.92 -21.10 -9.09
N ARG A 96 20.13 -22.15 -9.32
CA ARG A 96 20.26 -23.44 -8.64
C ARG A 96 21.63 -24.08 -8.90
N ALA A 97 22.15 -23.98 -10.12
CA ALA A 97 23.48 -24.47 -10.44
C ALA A 97 24.59 -23.72 -9.68
N ALA A 98 24.49 -22.39 -9.58
CA ALA A 98 25.41 -21.57 -8.80
C ALA A 98 25.29 -21.83 -7.29
N ALA A 99 24.07 -22.06 -6.79
CA ALA A 99 23.79 -22.38 -5.40
C ALA A 99 24.45 -23.70 -4.96
N ARG A 100 24.61 -24.68 -5.86
CA ARG A 100 25.37 -25.91 -5.55
C ARG A 100 26.85 -25.64 -5.29
N ALA A 101 27.42 -24.62 -5.93
CA ALA A 101 28.82 -24.25 -5.74
C ALA A 101 29.03 -23.36 -4.51
N ASP A 102 28.02 -22.55 -4.15
CA ASP A 102 28.06 -21.63 -3.01
C ASP A 102 26.71 -21.62 -2.26
N PRO A 103 26.41 -22.69 -1.48
CA PRO A 103 25.10 -22.84 -0.83
C PRO A 103 24.80 -21.75 0.20
N SER A 104 25.83 -21.27 0.90
CA SER A 104 25.68 -20.25 1.94
C SER A 104 25.31 -18.88 1.36
N ASP A 105 25.96 -18.47 0.26
CA ASP A 105 25.60 -17.22 -0.43
C ASP A 105 24.19 -17.32 -1.03
N ALA A 106 23.80 -18.49 -1.53
CA ALA A 106 22.45 -18.74 -2.02
C ALA A 106 21.37 -18.57 -0.94
N CYS A 107 21.56 -19.18 0.25
CA CYS A 107 20.65 -18.99 1.38
C CYS A 107 20.55 -17.52 1.76
N ALA A 108 21.69 -16.81 1.88
CA ALA A 108 21.71 -15.40 2.26
C ALA A 108 20.96 -14.50 1.26
N LEU A 109 21.05 -14.80 -0.04
CA LEU A 109 20.32 -14.07 -1.08
C LEU A 109 18.81 -14.34 -1.04
N ILE A 110 18.40 -15.59 -0.80
CA ILE A 110 16.99 -15.96 -0.62
C ILE A 110 16.43 -15.29 0.64
N ASP A 111 17.14 -15.40 1.76
CA ASP A 111 16.70 -14.83 3.04
C ASP A 111 16.49 -13.32 2.93
N ARG A 112 17.36 -12.62 2.19
CA ARG A 112 17.21 -11.18 1.98
C ARG A 112 15.98 -10.83 1.16
N TYR A 113 15.69 -11.60 0.12
CA TYR A 113 14.44 -11.45 -0.64
C TYR A 113 13.20 -11.67 0.25
N VAL A 114 13.23 -12.70 1.10
CA VAL A 114 12.16 -12.97 2.07
C VAL A 114 11.99 -11.81 3.06
N LEU A 115 13.09 -11.24 3.55
CA LEU A 115 13.06 -10.08 4.46
C LEU A 115 12.50 -8.82 3.81
N ASN A 116 12.76 -8.58 2.52
CA ASN A 116 12.17 -7.46 1.80
C ASN A 116 10.64 -7.55 1.76
N PHE A 117 10.08 -8.75 1.55
CA PHE A 117 8.63 -8.97 1.68
C PHE A 117 8.13 -8.82 3.12
N ALA A 118 8.89 -9.32 4.10
CA ALA A 118 8.51 -9.21 5.50
C ALA A 118 8.45 -7.75 5.97
N GLU A 119 9.30 -6.87 5.45
CA GLU A 119 9.23 -5.43 5.66
C GLU A 119 7.89 -4.87 5.17
N ALA A 120 7.47 -5.22 3.95
CA ALA A 120 6.20 -4.80 3.36
C ALA A 120 4.98 -5.22 4.21
N VAL A 121 5.03 -6.42 4.79
CA VAL A 121 4.00 -6.92 5.73
C VAL A 121 4.00 -6.11 7.02
N SER A 122 5.17 -5.89 7.61
CA SER A 122 5.30 -5.22 8.91
C SER A 122 4.73 -3.80 8.92
N HIS A 123 4.82 -3.08 7.79
CA HIS A 123 4.26 -1.73 7.65
C HIS A 123 2.73 -1.68 7.79
N ARG A 124 2.06 -2.82 7.61
CA ARG A 124 0.59 -2.94 7.65
C ARG A 124 0.07 -3.37 9.02
N GLY A 125 0.99 -3.61 9.96
CA GLY A 125 0.71 -3.96 11.35
C GLY A 125 1.05 -5.41 11.65
N THR A 126 1.55 -5.64 12.87
CA THR A 126 1.82 -6.97 13.39
C THR A 126 0.94 -7.16 14.64
N PRO A 127 0.26 -8.30 14.79
CA PRO A 127 -0.53 -8.57 15.98
C PRO A 127 0.38 -8.77 17.20
N ARG A 128 -0.24 -8.99 18.36
CA ARG A 128 0.49 -9.52 19.50
C ARG A 128 0.87 -10.97 19.22
N LEU A 129 2.16 -11.24 19.21
CA LEU A 129 2.70 -12.58 18.94
C LEU A 129 2.69 -13.42 20.22
N ASP A 130 2.22 -14.66 20.10
CA ASP A 130 2.24 -15.66 21.17
C ASP A 130 3.57 -16.43 21.20
N VAL A 131 4.14 -16.68 20.02
CA VAL A 131 5.38 -17.46 19.87
C VAL A 131 6.37 -16.74 18.94
N LEU A 132 7.62 -16.62 19.40
CA LEU A 132 8.74 -16.17 18.59
C LEU A 132 9.64 -17.35 18.29
N LEU A 133 9.74 -17.69 17.01
CA LEU A 133 10.50 -18.84 16.52
C LEU A 133 12.00 -18.55 16.53
N GLU A 134 12.78 -19.52 16.97
CA GLU A 134 14.25 -19.53 16.91
C GLU A 134 14.75 -20.77 16.16
N PRO A 135 15.89 -20.67 15.44
CA PRO A 135 16.47 -21.80 14.73
C PRO A 135 16.65 -23.05 15.60
N GLY A 136 16.30 -24.22 15.05
CA GLY A 136 16.49 -25.52 15.70
C GLY A 136 15.48 -25.87 16.80
N GLN A 137 14.43 -25.07 16.98
CA GLN A 137 13.38 -25.34 17.96
C GLN A 137 12.13 -25.93 17.30
N SER A 138 11.37 -26.72 18.07
CA SER A 138 10.02 -27.14 17.70
C SER A 138 9.01 -26.62 18.72
N HIS A 139 7.85 -26.20 18.24
CA HIS A 139 6.79 -25.59 19.02
C HIS A 139 5.47 -26.29 18.72
N ALA A 140 4.79 -26.78 19.76
CA ALA A 140 3.40 -27.20 19.65
C ALA A 140 2.51 -25.96 19.82
N LEU A 141 1.82 -25.57 18.76
CA LEU A 141 0.94 -24.41 18.74
C LEU A 141 -0.50 -24.85 18.95
N GLN A 142 -1.21 -24.09 19.77
CA GLN A 142 -2.65 -24.25 19.92
C GLN A 142 -3.36 -23.44 18.84
N LYS A 143 -4.55 -23.89 18.47
CA LYS A 143 -5.47 -23.11 17.65
C LYS A 143 -5.57 -21.67 18.14
N GLY A 144 -5.41 -20.73 17.22
CA GLY A 144 -5.51 -19.30 17.47
C GLY A 144 -4.19 -18.61 17.79
N ALA A 145 -3.07 -19.35 17.91
CA ALA A 145 -1.78 -18.77 18.21
C ALA A 145 -1.18 -18.02 17.02
N ASP A 146 -0.65 -16.82 17.28
CA ASP A 146 0.12 -16.03 16.32
C ASP A 146 1.63 -16.23 16.54
N LEU A 147 2.36 -16.48 15.45
CA LEU A 147 3.80 -16.73 15.49
C LEU A 147 4.57 -15.88 14.47
N ALA A 148 5.82 -15.58 14.79
CA ALA A 148 6.75 -14.93 13.87
C ALA A 148 8.19 -15.40 14.10
N SER A 149 9.06 -15.11 13.14
CA SER A 149 10.49 -15.20 13.37
C SER A 149 10.93 -14.20 14.44
N LYS A 150 11.75 -14.65 15.41
CA LYS A 150 12.36 -13.73 16.39
C LYS A 150 13.33 -12.76 15.72
N ARG A 151 14.13 -13.24 14.76
CA ARG A 151 15.17 -12.50 14.03
C ARG A 151 15.48 -13.17 12.71
N GLY A 152 15.77 -12.39 11.67
CA GLY A 152 16.15 -12.92 10.35
C GLY A 152 15.06 -13.81 9.77
N VAL A 153 15.46 -14.78 8.96
CA VAL A 153 14.55 -15.76 8.36
C VAL A 153 14.67 -17.09 9.10
N VAL A 154 13.52 -17.71 9.37
CA VAL A 154 13.43 -19.07 9.88
C VAL A 154 12.71 -19.95 8.85
N TRP A 155 13.17 -21.18 8.67
CA TRP A 155 12.55 -22.14 7.75
C TRP A 155 11.63 -23.07 8.53
N VAL A 156 10.32 -22.91 8.31
CA VAL A 156 9.24 -23.48 9.13
C VAL A 156 8.73 -24.75 8.47
N GLY A 157 9.04 -25.90 9.06
CA GLY A 157 8.39 -27.17 8.74
C GLY A 157 7.09 -27.35 9.53
N LEU A 158 6.05 -27.88 8.91
CA LEU A 158 4.75 -28.11 9.53
C LEU A 158 4.44 -29.60 9.67
N GLU A 159 3.94 -29.99 10.83
CA GLU A 159 3.33 -31.28 11.08
C GLU A 159 1.89 -31.07 11.57
N GLY A 160 0.93 -31.50 10.74
CA GLY A 160 -0.50 -31.29 10.97
C GLY A 160 -1.09 -30.17 10.10
N GLY A 161 -1.88 -29.30 10.72
CA GLY A 161 -2.70 -28.28 10.07
C GLY A 161 -1.96 -27.10 9.44
N PRO A 162 -2.64 -26.30 8.62
CA PRO A 162 -2.01 -25.16 7.94
C PRO A 162 -1.81 -23.97 8.89
N LEU A 163 -0.84 -23.14 8.53
CA LEU A 163 -0.72 -21.78 9.03
C LEU A 163 -1.30 -20.81 8.00
N LEU A 164 -1.92 -19.72 8.44
CA LEU A 164 -2.33 -18.63 7.56
C LEU A 164 -1.33 -17.49 7.65
N PHE A 165 -0.70 -17.14 6.53
CA PHE A 165 0.16 -15.97 6.45
C PHE A 165 -0.69 -14.69 6.60
N ASP A 166 -0.28 -13.79 7.49
CA ASP A 166 -0.99 -12.52 7.77
C ASP A 166 -2.49 -12.72 8.11
N ALA A 167 -2.83 -13.90 8.67
CA ALA A 167 -4.18 -14.39 9.00
C ALA A 167 -5.21 -14.41 7.85
N TYR A 168 -4.79 -14.32 6.59
CA TYR A 168 -5.69 -14.44 5.45
C TYR A 168 -5.89 -15.90 5.06
N ARG A 169 -7.15 -16.34 4.96
CA ARG A 169 -7.49 -17.72 4.58
C ARG A 169 -6.97 -18.14 3.20
N ALA A 170 -6.87 -17.19 2.28
CA ALA A 170 -6.31 -17.43 0.95
C ALA A 170 -4.81 -17.78 1.01
N LEU A 171 -4.10 -17.31 2.04
CA LEU A 171 -2.64 -17.40 2.17
C LEU A 171 -2.24 -18.57 3.08
N ALA A 172 -2.74 -19.76 2.78
CA ALA A 172 -2.48 -20.96 3.57
C ALA A 172 -1.11 -21.59 3.23
N ILE A 173 -0.32 -21.86 4.27
CA ILE A 173 0.95 -22.59 4.25
C ILE A 173 0.66 -24.03 4.67
N HIS A 174 0.99 -25.01 3.84
CA HIS A 174 0.70 -26.41 4.10
C HIS A 174 1.98 -27.23 4.36
N SER A 175 1.85 -28.33 5.11
CA SER A 175 2.94 -29.26 5.40
C SER A 175 3.55 -29.93 4.16
N GLY A 176 2.79 -30.04 3.08
CA GLY A 176 3.26 -30.59 1.79
C GLY A 176 4.14 -29.64 0.96
N ASP A 177 4.20 -28.36 1.32
CA ASP A 177 4.89 -27.33 0.52
C ASP A 177 6.40 -27.27 0.76
N GLY A 178 6.91 -28.09 1.68
CA GLY A 178 8.28 -27.99 2.19
C GLY A 178 8.43 -26.90 3.26
N PRO A 179 9.64 -26.73 3.82
CA PRO A 179 9.88 -25.74 4.87
C PRO A 179 9.64 -24.32 4.35
N PHE A 180 8.69 -23.60 4.94
CA PHE A 180 8.31 -22.25 4.50
C PHE A 180 9.24 -21.19 5.12
N PRO A 181 9.86 -20.28 4.34
CA PRO A 181 10.69 -19.22 4.91
C PRO A 181 9.82 -18.10 5.49
N LEU A 182 9.92 -17.88 6.81
CA LEU A 182 9.24 -16.80 7.52
C LEU A 182 10.26 -15.76 7.98
N GLY A 183 10.18 -14.55 7.41
CA GLY A 183 11.05 -13.43 7.76
C GLY A 183 10.57 -12.65 9.00
N ALA A 184 11.51 -12.12 9.77
CA ALA A 184 11.20 -11.21 10.87
C ALA A 184 10.47 -9.96 10.35
N GLY A 185 9.32 -9.65 10.94
CA GLY A 185 8.39 -8.61 10.47
C GLY A 185 7.12 -9.18 9.84
N ALA A 186 7.20 -10.39 9.26
CA ALA A 186 6.04 -11.18 8.87
C ALA A 186 5.62 -12.13 9.98
N TRP A 187 4.38 -12.59 9.92
CA TRP A 187 3.77 -13.45 10.94
C TRP A 187 2.75 -14.39 10.30
N ALA A 188 2.38 -15.44 11.03
CA ALA A 188 1.36 -16.39 10.62
C ALA A 188 0.41 -16.72 11.79
N HIS A 189 -0.69 -17.39 11.47
CA HIS A 189 -1.76 -17.73 12.39
C HIS A 189 -2.07 -19.23 12.35
N ALA A 190 -2.12 -19.90 13.50
CA ALA A 190 -2.50 -21.30 13.60
C ALA A 190 -4.03 -21.47 13.59
N VAL A 191 -4.58 -22.10 12.55
CA VAL A 191 -6.04 -22.33 12.41
C VAL A 191 -6.54 -23.49 13.28
N GLU A 192 -5.65 -24.43 13.54
CA GLU A 192 -5.84 -25.62 14.36
C GLU A 192 -4.55 -25.92 15.11
N ASP A 193 -4.57 -26.95 15.96
CA ASP A 193 -3.37 -27.38 16.66
C ASP A 193 -2.35 -27.92 15.64
N VAL A 194 -1.14 -27.38 15.68
CA VAL A 194 -0.08 -27.66 14.70
C VAL A 194 1.27 -27.70 15.39
N THR A 195 2.13 -28.62 14.97
CA THR A 195 3.53 -28.60 15.41
C THR A 195 4.38 -27.94 14.34
N VAL A 196 5.09 -26.91 14.75
CA VAL A 196 6.03 -26.16 13.92
C VAL A 196 7.44 -26.57 14.31
N SER A 197 8.25 -26.98 13.33
CA SER A 197 9.69 -27.17 13.51
C SER A 197 10.46 -26.08 12.76
N VAL A 198 11.52 -25.58 13.37
CA VAL A 198 12.40 -24.61 12.74
C VAL A 198 13.67 -25.30 12.28
N VAL A 199 13.79 -25.46 10.97
CA VAL A 199 14.91 -26.15 10.32
C VAL A 199 15.99 -25.14 9.92
N ASP A 200 17.24 -25.58 9.94
CA ASP A 200 18.37 -24.77 9.51
C ASP A 200 18.37 -24.56 7.98
N ALA A 201 18.65 -23.33 7.54
CA ALA A 201 18.69 -22.95 6.12
C ALA A 201 19.71 -23.78 5.31
N ALA A 202 20.86 -24.12 5.89
CA ALA A 202 21.86 -24.96 5.25
C ALA A 202 21.38 -26.40 5.09
N ALA A 203 20.66 -26.94 6.08
CA ALA A 203 20.10 -28.29 6.00
C ALA A 203 19.02 -28.41 4.92
N VAL A 204 18.13 -27.42 4.80
CA VAL A 204 17.10 -27.39 3.74
C VAL A 204 17.69 -27.12 2.35
N MET A 205 18.82 -26.40 2.27
CA MET A 205 19.57 -26.21 1.03
C MET A 205 20.24 -27.51 0.57
N GLU A 206 20.90 -28.22 1.48
CA GLU A 206 21.61 -29.46 1.19
C GLU A 206 20.67 -30.56 0.68
N ASN A 207 19.50 -30.72 1.31
CA ASN A 207 18.51 -31.72 0.89
C ASN A 207 17.60 -31.24 -0.26
N GLY A 208 17.74 -29.98 -0.69
CA GLY A 208 16.98 -29.38 -1.79
C GLY A 208 15.54 -28.97 -1.47
N SER A 209 15.04 -29.18 -0.25
CA SER A 209 13.69 -28.78 0.15
C SER A 209 13.48 -27.26 0.19
N ILE A 210 14.57 -26.49 0.27
CA ILE A 210 14.57 -25.02 0.18
C ILE A 210 13.83 -24.51 -1.06
N TRP A 211 13.88 -25.25 -2.17
CA TRP A 211 13.30 -24.83 -3.44
C TRP A 211 11.78 -24.91 -3.45
N ASN A 212 11.21 -25.93 -2.79
CA ASN A 212 9.76 -26.05 -2.63
C ASN A 212 9.25 -24.97 -1.68
N GLY A 213 9.96 -24.74 -0.57
CA GLY A 213 9.68 -23.66 0.37
C GLY A 213 9.70 -22.28 -0.29
N LEU A 214 10.72 -22.00 -1.11
CA LEU A 214 10.80 -20.77 -1.90
C LEU A 214 9.64 -20.65 -2.88
N GLN A 215 9.27 -21.71 -3.60
CA GLN A 215 8.12 -21.67 -4.51
C GLN A 215 6.82 -21.35 -3.77
N SER A 216 6.59 -21.98 -2.61
CA SER A 216 5.43 -21.68 -1.77
C SER A 216 5.43 -20.24 -1.28
N PHE A 217 6.59 -19.71 -0.90
CA PHE A 217 6.77 -18.31 -0.54
C PHE A 217 6.47 -17.36 -1.70
N LEU A 218 6.96 -17.64 -2.90
CA LEU A 218 6.69 -16.81 -4.10
C LEU A 218 5.19 -16.75 -4.41
N ARG A 219 4.51 -17.91 -4.37
CA ARG A 219 3.06 -18.01 -4.52
C ARG A 219 2.33 -17.17 -3.48
N ILE A 220 2.60 -17.41 -2.20
CA ILE A 220 1.96 -16.69 -1.09
C ILE A 220 2.27 -15.18 -1.15
N GLY A 221 3.48 -14.79 -1.57
CA GLY A 221 3.87 -13.39 -1.73
C GLY A 221 3.08 -12.68 -2.81
N LEU A 222 2.81 -13.34 -3.95
CA LEU A 222 1.97 -12.78 -5.01
C LEU A 222 0.49 -12.71 -4.61
N GLU A 223 -0.05 -13.80 -4.03
CA GLU A 223 -1.42 -13.83 -3.51
C GLU A 223 -1.62 -12.75 -2.42
N TRP A 224 -0.63 -12.56 -1.54
CA TRP A 224 -0.64 -11.50 -0.54
C TRP A 224 -0.67 -10.12 -1.18
N ALA A 225 0.16 -9.88 -2.21
CA ALA A 225 0.16 -8.63 -2.95
C ALA A 225 -1.22 -8.33 -3.59
N GLN A 226 -1.93 -9.36 -4.09
CA GLN A 226 -3.30 -9.22 -4.58
C GLN A 226 -4.27 -8.79 -3.45
N VAL A 227 -4.27 -9.51 -2.33
CA VAL A 227 -5.16 -9.21 -1.19
C VAL A 227 -4.99 -7.77 -0.72
N ILE A 228 -3.74 -7.33 -0.62
CA ILE A 228 -3.39 -5.98 -0.19
C ILE A 228 -3.84 -4.93 -1.21
N LEU A 229 -3.56 -5.15 -2.49
CA LEU A 229 -3.93 -4.22 -3.55
C LEU A 229 -5.47 -4.04 -3.64
N GLU A 230 -6.23 -5.12 -3.45
CA GLU A 230 -7.69 -5.08 -3.39
C GLU A 230 -8.20 -4.33 -2.15
N ARG A 231 -7.59 -4.58 -0.99
CA ARG A 231 -7.90 -3.90 0.27
C ARG A 231 -7.70 -2.39 0.16
N ASP A 232 -6.55 -1.95 -0.36
CA ASP A 232 -6.23 -0.53 -0.46
C ASP A 232 -7.11 0.18 -1.50
N ARG A 233 -7.51 -0.52 -2.57
CA ARG A 233 -8.54 -0.04 -3.50
C ARG A 233 -9.91 0.08 -2.86
N ALA A 234 -10.33 -0.89 -2.05
CA ALA A 234 -11.60 -0.84 -1.35
C ALA A 234 -11.63 0.36 -0.38
N ALA A 235 -10.56 0.55 0.40
CA ALA A 235 -10.42 1.70 1.31
C ALA A 235 -10.45 3.05 0.57
N SER A 236 -9.72 3.16 -0.55
CA SER A 236 -9.69 4.39 -1.36
C SER A 236 -11.06 4.73 -1.97
N ARG A 237 -11.80 3.72 -2.44
CA ARG A 237 -13.17 3.90 -2.96
C ARG A 237 -14.13 4.35 -1.87
N GLU A 238 -14.02 3.79 -0.67
CA GLU A 238 -14.86 4.17 0.46
C GLU A 238 -14.60 5.62 0.89
N GLN A 239 -13.33 6.02 0.97
CA GLN A 239 -12.96 7.40 1.28
C GLN A 239 -13.49 8.39 0.23
N LEU A 240 -13.43 8.04 -1.06
CA LEU A 240 -13.98 8.89 -2.12
C LEU A 240 -15.51 9.00 -2.02
N ARG A 241 -16.22 7.90 -1.75
CA ARG A 241 -17.67 7.89 -1.56
C ARG A 241 -18.09 8.77 -0.38
N ALA A 242 -17.44 8.61 0.76
CA ALA A 242 -17.73 9.40 1.96
C ALA A 242 -17.54 10.91 1.71
N ARG A 243 -16.53 11.30 0.92
CA ARG A 243 -16.33 12.71 0.53
C ARG A 243 -17.46 13.24 -0.36
N LEU A 244 -17.87 12.47 -1.37
CA LEU A 244 -18.97 12.85 -2.26
C LEU A 244 -20.31 12.98 -1.50
N GLU A 245 -20.59 12.08 -0.56
CA GLU A 245 -21.78 12.16 0.30
C GLU A 245 -21.76 13.38 1.22
N ALA A 246 -20.61 13.68 1.83
CA ALA A 246 -20.44 14.87 2.65
C ALA A 246 -20.63 16.16 1.81
N ASP A 247 -20.08 16.22 0.60
CA ASP A 247 -20.26 17.35 -0.32
C ASP A 247 -21.72 17.49 -0.75
N HIS A 248 -22.42 16.39 -1.01
CA HIS A 248 -23.85 16.42 -1.35
C HIS A 248 -24.71 16.92 -0.18
N LEU A 249 -24.43 16.48 1.05
CA LEU A 249 -25.13 16.94 2.25
C LEU A 249 -24.86 18.43 2.54
N ALA A 250 -23.62 18.88 2.36
CA ALA A 250 -23.27 20.30 2.50
C ALA A 250 -23.97 21.16 1.45
N ASN A 251 -23.99 20.72 0.18
CA ASN A 251 -24.66 21.43 -0.90
C ASN A 251 -26.18 21.46 -0.73
N SER A 252 -26.80 20.38 -0.24
CA SER A 252 -28.25 20.40 0.02
C SER A 252 -28.61 21.30 1.19
N ALA A 253 -27.78 21.35 2.23
CA ALA A 253 -27.95 22.28 3.35
C ALA A 253 -27.85 23.75 2.91
N THR A 254 -26.84 24.11 2.11
CA THR A 254 -26.70 25.49 1.60
C THR A 254 -27.84 25.90 0.67
N LEU A 255 -28.31 24.98 -0.19
CA LEU A 255 -29.49 25.23 -1.04
C LEU A 255 -30.77 25.37 -0.23
N ALA A 256 -30.95 24.60 0.84
CA ALA A 256 -32.07 24.74 1.75
C ALA A 256 -32.04 26.08 2.51
N ASP A 257 -30.86 26.52 2.94
CA ASP A 257 -30.69 27.84 3.57
C ASP A 257 -31.04 28.98 2.60
N LEU A 258 -30.57 28.90 1.35
CA LEU A 258 -30.93 29.87 0.31
C LEU A 258 -32.43 29.85 0.00
N ALA A 259 -33.04 28.67 -0.08
CA ALA A 259 -34.47 28.51 -0.30
C ALA A 259 -35.30 29.08 0.86
N ASN A 260 -34.85 28.91 2.11
CA ASN A 260 -35.50 29.52 3.28
C ASN A 260 -35.43 31.05 3.23
N ILE A 261 -34.30 31.63 2.83
CA ILE A 261 -34.17 33.08 2.62
C ILE A 261 -35.18 33.58 1.56
N MET A 262 -35.41 32.79 0.50
CA MET A 262 -36.40 33.12 -0.54
C MET A 262 -37.86 32.88 -0.10
N ALA A 263 -38.10 31.85 0.72
CA ALA A 263 -39.43 31.44 1.16
C ALA A 263 -39.97 32.26 2.34
N ASP A 264 -39.10 32.78 3.21
CA ASP A 264 -39.48 33.69 4.31
C ASP A 264 -39.90 35.10 3.84
N GLY A 265 -40.05 35.30 2.53
CA GLY A 265 -40.89 36.36 1.99
C GLY A 265 -40.52 37.76 2.48
N GLY A 266 -39.23 38.07 2.53
CA GLY A 266 -38.81 39.47 2.60
C GLY A 266 -39.40 40.23 1.41
N PRO A 267 -40.00 41.43 1.61
CA PRO A 267 -40.68 42.15 0.55
C PRO A 267 -39.73 42.38 -0.63
N PRO A 268 -40.23 42.35 -1.87
CA PRO A 268 -39.40 42.49 -3.05
C PRO A 268 -38.57 43.77 -2.94
N VAL A 269 -37.26 43.64 -3.12
CA VAL A 269 -36.38 44.78 -3.30
C VAL A 269 -36.82 45.43 -4.60
N GLU A 270 -37.49 46.58 -4.51
CA GLU A 270 -37.74 47.42 -5.67
C GLU A 270 -36.38 47.75 -6.29
N ASP A 271 -36.21 47.42 -7.58
CA ASP A 271 -35.10 47.91 -8.40
C ASP A 271 -35.11 49.44 -8.34
N SER A 272 -34.31 50.01 -7.44
CA SER A 272 -33.95 51.41 -7.52
C SER A 272 -32.64 51.47 -8.28
N GLU A 273 -32.70 51.99 -9.51
CA GLU A 273 -31.53 52.51 -10.21
C GLU A 273 -30.78 53.47 -9.25
N GLY A 274 -29.68 52.98 -8.68
CA GLY A 274 -28.78 53.76 -7.85
C GLY A 274 -28.64 53.26 -6.40
N ASP A 275 -27.53 52.54 -6.17
CA ASP A 275 -26.82 52.35 -4.90
C ASP A 275 -27.29 51.20 -3.98
N ASP A 276 -26.91 49.97 -4.36
CA ASP A 276 -27.16 48.69 -3.67
C ASP A 276 -26.75 48.70 -2.18
N ALA A 277 -25.75 49.50 -1.81
CA ALA A 277 -25.28 49.61 -0.42
C ALA A 277 -26.31 50.30 0.48
N LEU A 278 -27.02 51.33 -0.02
CA LEU A 278 -28.04 52.04 0.76
C LEU A 278 -29.30 51.18 0.93
N ALA A 279 -29.64 50.39 -0.08
CA ALA A 279 -30.73 49.42 -0.01
C ALA A 279 -30.47 48.35 1.06
N ALA A 280 -29.25 47.78 1.08
CA ALA A 280 -28.82 46.83 2.10
C ALA A 280 -28.84 47.44 3.52
N CYS A 281 -28.32 48.66 3.68
CA CYS A 281 -28.32 49.34 4.98
C CYS A 281 -29.74 49.64 5.50
N ARG A 282 -30.67 50.04 4.63
CA ARG A 282 -32.08 50.27 5.02
C ARG A 282 -32.77 48.99 5.51
N LEU A 283 -32.42 47.85 4.92
CA LEU A 283 -32.98 46.55 5.30
C LEU A 283 -32.55 46.17 6.72
N VAL A 284 -31.27 46.37 7.05
CA VAL A 284 -30.72 46.19 8.40
C VAL A 284 -31.31 47.21 9.39
N GLY A 285 -31.49 48.46 8.97
CA GLY A 285 -32.10 49.51 9.78
C GLY A 285 -33.52 49.18 10.25
N ARG A 286 -34.36 48.62 9.37
CA ARG A 286 -35.73 48.21 9.74
C ARG A 286 -35.75 47.09 10.79
N ALA A 287 -34.85 46.12 10.69
CA ALA A 287 -34.74 45.05 11.69
C ALA A 287 -34.33 45.58 13.08
N LEU A 288 -33.67 46.73 13.13
CA LEU A 288 -33.23 47.41 14.35
C LEU A 288 -34.14 48.59 14.76
N ASN A 289 -35.32 48.77 14.13
CA ASN A 289 -36.22 49.91 14.34
C ASN A 289 -35.55 51.30 14.14
N LEU A 290 -34.62 51.39 13.19
CA LEU A 290 -33.90 52.61 12.83
C LEU A 290 -34.25 53.04 11.40
N GLU A 291 -34.70 54.28 11.24
CA GLU A 291 -35.09 54.83 9.94
C GLU A 291 -33.92 55.56 9.26
N LEU A 292 -33.34 54.96 8.22
CA LEU A 292 -32.17 55.49 7.49
C LEU A 292 -32.61 56.28 6.25
N LYS A 293 -32.48 57.61 6.32
CA LYS A 293 -32.78 58.51 5.20
C LYS A 293 -31.56 58.66 4.27
N PRO A 294 -31.77 58.82 2.95
CA PRO A 294 -30.68 59.09 2.02
C PRO A 294 -30.01 60.42 2.38
N ALA A 295 -28.70 60.50 2.26
CA ALA A 295 -27.99 61.75 2.43
C ALA A 295 -28.47 62.73 1.35
N GLY A 296 -29.07 63.85 1.78
CA GLY A 296 -29.35 64.96 0.87
C GLY A 296 -28.03 65.45 0.27
N ALA A 297 -28.05 65.85 -1.00
CA ALA A 297 -26.88 66.36 -1.69
C ALA A 297 -26.42 67.70 -1.09
N TRP A 298 -25.67 67.66 0.03
CA TRP A 298 -24.97 68.80 0.59
C TRP A 298 -23.55 68.40 0.97
N GLU A 299 -22.63 68.99 0.20
CA GLU A 299 -21.20 69.26 0.39
C GLU A 299 -20.29 68.17 0.98
N ALA A 300 -19.54 67.55 0.06
CA ALA A 300 -18.21 67.03 0.30
C ALA A 300 -17.35 68.08 1.06
N GLY A 301 -17.18 67.90 2.37
CA GLY A 301 -16.26 68.74 3.15
C GLY A 301 -16.42 68.75 4.69
N GLY A 302 -17.50 68.19 5.25
CA GLY A 302 -17.76 68.25 6.71
C GLY A 302 -17.39 66.99 7.49
N SER A 303 -16.78 67.16 8.68
CA SER A 303 -16.35 66.07 9.59
C SER A 303 -17.49 65.09 9.96
N PRO A 304 -17.24 63.75 9.99
CA PRO A 304 -18.27 62.71 10.12
C PRO A 304 -19.11 62.79 11.41
N MET A 305 -18.61 63.48 12.43
CA MET A 305 -19.23 63.52 13.75
C MET A 305 -20.51 64.39 13.80
N ASN A 306 -20.70 65.29 12.83
CA ASN A 306 -21.89 66.13 12.77
C ASN A 306 -23.10 65.41 12.14
N ALA A 307 -22.88 64.38 11.31
CA ALA A 307 -23.96 63.61 10.68
C ALA A 307 -24.72 62.73 11.68
N VAL A 308 -24.03 62.21 12.72
CA VAL A 308 -24.62 61.32 13.74
C VAL A 308 -25.65 62.04 14.62
N LYS A 309 -25.53 63.37 14.81
CA LYS A 309 -26.49 64.15 15.61
C LYS A 309 -27.81 64.45 14.90
N ALA A 310 -27.90 64.29 13.58
CA ALA A 310 -29.10 64.60 12.81
C ALA A 310 -30.06 63.41 12.64
N VAL A 311 -29.60 62.18 12.95
CA VAL A 311 -30.36 60.93 12.69
C VAL A 311 -30.92 60.29 13.97
N LEU A 312 -30.63 60.84 15.15
CA LEU A 312 -31.18 60.35 16.42
C LEU A 312 -32.33 61.24 16.92
N ARG A 313 -33.55 60.85 16.56
CA ARG A 313 -34.75 60.95 17.39
C ARG A 313 -35.58 59.68 17.25
#